data_AF-A0A4Q6BJ41-F1
#
_entry.id   AF-A0A4Q6BJ41-F1
#
_cell.length_a   1.000
_cell.length_b   1.000
_cell.length_c   1.000
_cell.angle_alpha   90.00
_cell.angle_beta   90.00
_cell.angle_gamma   90.00
#
_symmetry.space_group_name_H-M   'P 1'
#
loop_
_entity.id
_entity.type
_entity.pdbx_description
1 polymer ?
#
loop_
_entity_poly.entity_id
_entity_poly.type
_entity_poly.pdbx_seq_one_letter_code
_entity_poly.pdbx_strand_id
1 'polypeptide(L)'
;MSAESIRSFVANAFASDVVPRLHEYIAIPAKSPAFDPEWEKNGHIEKAVCLLETWAKARTIAGLEVEIVRLPGRTPVLLCTVPAFGGASPDADPVLLYGHFDKQPEMIGWDEKSGPWEPRREGDKLYGRGGADDGYSTFAALTAVEALQAHGGAHTRLVVLIEGCEESGSYDLPAYVDHLQGRIGTPSLVVALDSGAGDYERLWMTTSLRGMAAGTLEVKVLREGVHSGDASGVVPSSFRIARMLLDRIEDPQTGRILIDSFHQATPPSRAQQALDFANIVGDAVFSKFPWQGETAPMGPSATTEERAALALARTWSPTLSITGADGLPPIGSAGNVLRPSTRLKLSLRLPPGVDSTARTADL
;
A
#
# COMPACT_ATOMS: atom_id res chain seq x y z
N MET A 1 -24.37 24.92 8.29
CA MET A 1 -23.98 23.55 7.91
C MET A 1 -24.04 22.65 9.12
N SER A 2 -24.93 21.64 9.16
CA SER A 2 -24.92 20.65 10.25
C SER A 2 -24.12 19.41 9.83
N ALA A 3 -23.38 18.81 10.78
CA ALA A 3 -22.61 17.59 10.52
C ALA A 3 -23.50 16.42 10.09
N GLU A 4 -24.76 16.39 10.55
CA GLU A 4 -25.76 15.39 10.16
C GLU A 4 -26.16 15.52 8.69
N SER A 5 -26.37 16.73 8.19
CA SER A 5 -26.72 16.96 6.78
C SER A 5 -25.61 16.49 5.84
N ILE A 6 -24.35 16.78 6.18
CA ILE A 6 -23.18 16.31 5.42
C ILE A 6 -23.11 14.78 5.45
N ARG A 7 -23.27 14.16 6.62
CA ARG A 7 -23.25 12.69 6.74
C ARG A 7 -24.33 12.04 5.88
N SER A 8 -25.55 12.56 5.90
CA SER A 8 -26.65 12.06 5.07
C SER A 8 -26.37 12.23 3.57
N PHE A 9 -25.81 13.38 3.17
CA PHE A 9 -25.39 13.60 1.78
C PHE A 9 -24.34 12.57 1.33
N VAL A 10 -23.27 12.40 2.11
CA VAL A 10 -22.19 11.46 1.80
C VAL A 10 -22.71 10.03 1.76
N ALA A 11 -23.53 9.62 2.74
CA ALA A 11 -24.11 8.28 2.78
C ALA A 11 -24.98 8.00 1.54
N ASN A 12 -25.79 8.97 1.12
CA ASN A 12 -26.62 8.86 -0.08
C ASN A 12 -25.76 8.79 -1.35
N ALA A 13 -24.79 9.68 -1.51
CA ALA A 13 -23.87 9.68 -2.66
C ALA A 13 -23.10 8.35 -2.75
N PHE A 14 -22.66 7.81 -1.61
CA PHE A 14 -21.99 6.52 -1.58
C PHE A 14 -22.89 5.38 -2.01
N ALA A 15 -24.12 5.34 -1.49
CA ALA A 15 -25.06 4.27 -1.77
C ALA A 15 -25.58 4.29 -3.21
N SER A 16 -25.88 5.47 -3.76
CA SER A 16 -26.55 5.61 -5.06
C SER A 16 -25.61 5.72 -6.26
N ASP A 17 -24.37 6.17 -6.06
CA ASP A 17 -23.44 6.44 -7.16
C ASP A 17 -22.05 5.82 -6.96
N VAL A 18 -21.38 6.08 -5.83
CA VAL A 18 -20.00 5.62 -5.63
C VAL A 18 -19.88 4.10 -5.60
N VAL A 19 -20.69 3.40 -4.81
CA VAL A 19 -20.60 1.93 -4.68
C VAL A 19 -20.86 1.22 -6.02
N PRO A 20 -21.88 1.59 -6.82
CA PRO A 20 -22.01 1.08 -8.19
C PRO A 20 -20.76 1.30 -9.06
N ARG A 21 -20.13 2.48 -8.99
CA ARG A 21 -18.92 2.77 -9.78
C ARG A 21 -17.69 2.05 -9.27
N LEU A 22 -17.59 1.82 -7.96
CA LEU A 22 -16.57 0.97 -7.39
C LEU A 22 -16.69 -0.47 -7.87
N HIS A 23 -17.90 -1.01 -8.10
CA HIS A 23 -18.04 -2.32 -8.73
C HIS A 23 -17.43 -2.34 -10.13
N GLU A 24 -17.78 -1.35 -10.97
CA GLU A 24 -17.22 -1.23 -12.33
C GLU A 24 -15.68 -1.11 -12.29
N TYR A 25 -15.14 -0.30 -11.37
CA TYR A 25 -13.71 -0.14 -11.18
C TYR A 25 -13.01 -1.43 -10.72
N ILE A 26 -13.56 -2.14 -9.73
CA ILE A 26 -13.01 -3.40 -9.23
C ILE A 26 -12.88 -4.43 -10.35
N ALA A 27 -13.86 -4.49 -11.26
CA ALA A 27 -13.86 -5.42 -12.38
C ALA A 27 -12.76 -5.15 -13.44
N ILE A 28 -12.05 -4.02 -13.36
CA ILE A 28 -10.91 -3.72 -14.23
C ILE A 28 -9.63 -4.27 -13.59
N PRO A 29 -8.91 -5.22 -14.24
CA PRO A 29 -7.66 -5.77 -13.72
C PRO A 29 -6.48 -4.84 -14.00
N ALA A 30 -6.54 -3.60 -13.49
CA ALA A 30 -5.55 -2.54 -13.63
C ALA A 30 -4.30 -2.82 -12.76
N LYS A 31 -3.61 -3.92 -13.07
CA LYS A 31 -2.38 -4.30 -12.37
C LYS A 31 -1.30 -3.25 -12.59
N SER A 32 -0.60 -2.91 -11.51
CA SER A 32 0.52 -1.98 -11.54
C SER A 32 1.68 -2.52 -12.41
N PRO A 33 2.53 -1.67 -13.02
CA PRO A 33 3.54 -2.10 -13.98
C PRO A 33 4.50 -3.20 -13.52
N ALA A 34 4.83 -3.26 -12.23
CA ALA A 34 5.68 -4.32 -11.66
C ALA A 34 5.06 -5.73 -11.79
N PHE A 35 3.75 -5.81 -11.99
CA PHE A 35 2.99 -7.06 -12.11
C PHE A 35 2.40 -7.29 -13.50
N ASP A 36 2.46 -6.27 -14.37
CA ASP A 36 2.08 -6.34 -15.78
C ASP A 36 3.02 -5.47 -16.62
N PRO A 37 4.17 -6.01 -17.09
CA PRO A 37 5.10 -5.23 -17.91
C PRO A 37 4.52 -4.75 -19.25
N GLU A 38 3.44 -5.38 -19.73
CA GLU A 38 2.72 -5.01 -20.96
C GLU A 38 1.47 -4.16 -20.63
N TRP A 39 1.41 -3.52 -19.45
CA TRP A 39 0.25 -2.76 -18.96
C TRP A 39 -0.30 -1.75 -19.98
N GLU A 40 0.56 -1.07 -20.72
CA GLU A 40 0.17 -0.05 -21.71
C GLU A 40 -0.61 -0.70 -22.86
N LYS A 41 -0.13 -1.84 -23.35
CA LYS A 41 -0.78 -2.63 -24.42
C LYS A 41 -2.06 -3.30 -23.93
N ASN A 42 -2.08 -3.80 -22.69
CA ASN A 42 -3.26 -4.43 -22.10
C ASN A 42 -4.37 -3.39 -21.81
N GLY A 43 -4.01 -2.12 -21.61
CA GLY A 43 -4.95 -1.00 -21.54
C GLY A 43 -5.84 -0.97 -20.29
N HIS A 44 -5.54 -1.78 -19.27
CA HIS A 44 -6.36 -1.85 -18.05
C HIS A 44 -6.18 -0.62 -17.15
N ILE A 45 -4.94 -0.15 -17.00
CA ILE A 45 -4.61 1.12 -16.32
C ILE A 45 -5.34 2.28 -17.01
N GLU A 46 -5.32 2.30 -18.34
CA GLU A 46 -6.03 3.30 -19.16
C GLU A 46 -7.55 3.25 -18.95
N LYS A 47 -8.13 2.05 -18.95
CA LYS A 47 -9.56 1.87 -18.70
C LYS A 47 -9.97 2.33 -17.30
N ALA A 48 -9.14 2.08 -16.29
CA ALA A 48 -9.40 2.50 -14.91
C ALA A 48 -9.38 4.03 -14.78
N VAL A 49 -8.33 4.71 -15.27
CA VAL A 49 -8.25 6.17 -15.18
C VAL A 49 -9.36 6.88 -15.97
N CYS A 50 -9.75 6.35 -17.14
CA CYS A 50 -10.86 6.89 -17.93
C CYS A 50 -12.22 6.75 -17.23
N LEU A 51 -12.43 5.66 -16.49
CA LEU A 51 -13.63 5.49 -15.65
C LEU A 51 -13.68 6.55 -14.56
N LEU A 52 -12.57 6.75 -13.85
CA LEU A 52 -12.46 7.75 -12.78
C LEU A 52 -12.63 9.17 -13.33
N GLU A 53 -12.01 9.49 -14.47
CA GLU A 53 -12.14 10.80 -15.14
C GLU A 53 -13.59 11.06 -15.55
N THR A 54 -14.27 10.08 -16.15
CA THR A 54 -15.67 10.19 -16.57
C THR A 54 -16.57 10.46 -15.37
N TRP A 55 -16.35 9.75 -14.26
CA TRP A 55 -17.13 9.95 -13.05
C TRP A 55 -16.86 11.33 -12.41
N ALA A 56 -15.59 11.74 -12.34
CA ALA A 56 -15.16 13.03 -11.81
C ALA A 56 -15.75 14.22 -12.60
N LYS A 57 -15.74 14.15 -13.94
CA LYS A 57 -16.33 15.18 -14.81
C LYS A 57 -17.84 15.36 -14.63
N ALA A 58 -18.53 14.34 -14.12
CA ALA A 58 -19.97 14.39 -13.87
C ALA A 58 -20.34 14.98 -12.49
N ARG A 59 -19.37 15.38 -11.65
CA ARG A 59 -19.62 15.90 -10.30
C ARG A 59 -20.14 17.33 -10.33
N THR A 60 -21.00 17.67 -9.38
CA THR A 60 -21.54 19.04 -9.26
C THR A 60 -20.65 19.88 -8.34
N ILE A 61 -19.41 20.11 -8.77
CA ILE A 61 -18.40 20.88 -8.02
C ILE A 61 -18.08 22.15 -8.82
N ALA A 62 -18.31 23.32 -8.22
CA ALA A 62 -18.09 24.61 -8.87
C ALA A 62 -16.61 24.81 -9.21
N GLY A 63 -16.34 25.03 -10.51
CA GLY A 63 -14.99 25.28 -11.02
C GLY A 63 -14.09 24.04 -11.06
N LEU A 64 -14.63 22.83 -10.91
CA LEU A 64 -13.88 21.60 -11.05
C LEU A 64 -13.32 21.46 -12.48
N GLU A 65 -12.01 21.36 -12.59
CA GLU A 65 -11.30 20.94 -13.79
C GLU A 65 -10.77 19.52 -13.57
N VAL A 66 -10.90 18.66 -14.59
CA VAL A 66 -10.48 17.24 -14.54
C VAL A 66 -9.67 16.93 -15.80
N GLU A 67 -8.48 16.38 -15.62
CA GLU A 67 -7.57 16.03 -16.70
C GLU A 67 -6.83 14.73 -16.41
N ILE A 68 -6.65 13.90 -17.44
CA ILE A 68 -5.66 12.82 -17.41
C ILE A 68 -4.35 13.35 -17.99
N VAL A 69 -3.35 13.51 -17.14
CA VAL A 69 -2.00 13.96 -17.51
C VAL A 69 -1.16 12.75 -17.92
N ARG A 70 -0.43 12.88 -19.03
CA ARG A 70 0.39 11.81 -19.60
C ARG A 70 1.81 12.29 -19.89
N LEU A 71 2.78 11.56 -19.37
CA LEU A 71 4.18 11.70 -19.74
C LEU A 71 4.62 10.45 -20.54
N PRO A 72 5.46 10.58 -21.58
CA PRO A 72 5.88 9.44 -22.39
C PRO A 72 6.51 8.31 -21.56
N GLY A 73 6.06 7.08 -21.78
CA GLY A 73 6.58 5.88 -21.13
C GLY A 73 6.23 5.74 -19.64
N ARG A 74 5.21 6.46 -19.16
CA ARG A 74 4.78 6.47 -17.75
C ARG A 74 3.29 6.18 -17.63
N THR A 75 2.86 5.62 -16.50
CA THR A 75 1.42 5.48 -16.22
C THR A 75 0.75 6.85 -16.12
N PRO A 76 -0.54 7.00 -16.48
CA PRO A 76 -1.24 8.28 -16.41
C PRO A 76 -1.53 8.71 -14.97
N VAL A 77 -1.69 10.02 -14.77
CA VAL A 77 -2.15 10.63 -13.52
C VAL A 77 -3.48 11.33 -13.76
N LEU A 78 -4.48 11.07 -12.92
CA LEU A 78 -5.71 11.87 -12.88
C LEU A 78 -5.47 13.09 -11.97
N LEU A 79 -5.62 14.27 -12.55
CA LEU A 79 -5.52 15.54 -11.84
C LEU A 79 -6.87 16.24 -11.85
N CYS A 80 -7.39 16.54 -10.66
CA CYS A 80 -8.54 17.41 -10.49
C CYS A 80 -8.13 18.68 -9.75
N THR A 81 -8.55 19.85 -10.22
CA THR A 81 -8.34 21.12 -9.51
C THR A 81 -9.65 21.82 -9.27
N VAL A 82 -9.82 22.35 -8.06
CA VAL A 82 -11.00 23.12 -7.65
C VAL A 82 -10.53 24.47 -7.11
N PRO A 83 -11.02 25.61 -7.63
CA PRO A 83 -10.66 26.91 -7.10
C PRO A 83 -11.17 27.10 -5.67
N ALA A 84 -10.70 28.14 -5.00
CA ALA A 84 -11.27 28.55 -3.73
C ALA A 84 -12.78 28.85 -3.87
N PHE A 85 -13.56 28.46 -2.86
CA PHE A 85 -15.02 28.56 -2.86
C PHE A 85 -15.55 29.12 -1.54
N GLY A 86 -16.77 29.67 -1.56
CA GLY A 86 -17.49 30.08 -0.35
C GLY A 86 -16.87 31.28 0.38
N GLY A 87 -16.16 32.15 -0.36
CA GLY A 87 -15.48 33.32 0.20
C GLY A 87 -14.09 33.06 0.79
N ALA A 88 -13.57 31.84 0.63
CA ALA A 88 -12.15 31.57 0.91
C ALA A 88 -11.24 32.37 -0.03
N SER A 89 -10.09 32.80 0.49
CA SER A 89 -9.11 33.56 -0.31
C SER A 89 -8.59 32.72 -1.47
N PRO A 90 -8.55 33.24 -2.71
CA PRO A 90 -7.94 32.55 -3.84
C PRO A 90 -6.41 32.47 -3.70
N ASP A 91 -5.81 33.33 -2.87
CA ASP A 91 -4.36 33.39 -2.62
C ASP A 91 -3.91 32.50 -1.45
N ALA A 92 -4.84 31.78 -0.80
CA ALA A 92 -4.50 30.86 0.27
C ALA A 92 -3.79 29.61 -0.29
N ASP A 93 -2.89 29.06 0.51
CA ASP A 93 -2.19 27.81 0.17
C ASP A 93 -3.20 26.69 -0.13
N PRO A 94 -2.96 25.88 -1.18
CA PRO A 94 -3.86 24.80 -1.53
C PRO A 94 -3.85 23.65 -0.52
N VAL A 95 -4.85 22.79 -0.61
CA VAL A 95 -4.84 21.45 0.01
C VAL A 95 -4.70 20.41 -1.10
N LEU A 96 -3.77 19.47 -0.92
CA LEU A 96 -3.57 18.34 -1.82
C LEU A 96 -4.25 17.09 -1.26
N LEU A 97 -5.10 16.45 -2.05
CA LEU A 97 -5.66 15.13 -1.79
C LEU A 97 -4.97 14.12 -2.70
N TYR A 98 -4.51 13.01 -2.13
CA TYR A 98 -3.73 11.99 -2.82
C TYR A 98 -4.36 10.59 -2.66
N GLY A 99 -4.20 9.78 -3.71
CA GLY A 99 -4.52 8.35 -3.74
C GLY A 99 -3.98 7.70 -5.01
N HIS A 100 -4.36 6.44 -5.28
CA HIS A 100 -3.95 5.74 -6.49
C HIS A 100 -5.04 4.82 -7.07
N PHE A 101 -4.87 4.37 -8.32
CA PHE A 101 -5.85 3.54 -9.03
C PHE A 101 -5.27 2.27 -9.67
N ASP A 102 -3.96 2.09 -9.64
CA ASP A 102 -3.32 0.81 -9.94
C ASP A 102 -3.48 -0.18 -8.79
N LYS A 103 -3.27 -1.47 -9.06
CA LYS A 103 -3.60 -2.55 -8.14
C LYS A 103 -2.47 -3.56 -8.00
N GLN A 104 -2.30 -4.10 -6.78
CA GLN A 104 -1.65 -5.40 -6.57
C GLN A 104 -2.24 -6.49 -7.49
N PRO A 105 -1.47 -7.54 -7.83
CA PRO A 105 -1.94 -8.63 -8.68
C PRO A 105 -2.98 -9.50 -7.98
N GLU A 106 -3.44 -10.52 -8.70
CA GLU A 106 -4.17 -11.62 -8.11
C GLU A 106 -3.36 -12.27 -6.97
N MET A 107 -4.05 -12.76 -5.95
CA MET A 107 -3.49 -13.58 -4.87
C MET A 107 -4.26 -14.90 -4.80
N ILE A 108 -3.63 -15.96 -4.29
CA ILE A 108 -4.32 -17.20 -3.97
C ILE A 108 -5.10 -17.07 -2.66
N GLY A 109 -6.13 -17.91 -2.47
CA GLY A 109 -6.89 -17.97 -1.21
C GLY A 109 -8.16 -17.13 -1.17
N TRP A 110 -8.70 -16.73 -2.32
CA TRP A 110 -10.08 -16.22 -2.40
C TRP A 110 -11.08 -17.34 -2.08
N ASP A 111 -12.20 -16.98 -1.46
CA ASP A 111 -13.33 -17.88 -1.28
C ASP A 111 -13.84 -18.39 -2.64
N GLU A 112 -14.40 -19.59 -2.70
CA GLU A 112 -14.89 -20.25 -3.91
C GLU A 112 -15.92 -19.40 -4.69
N LYS A 113 -16.59 -18.47 -4.01
CA LYS A 113 -17.63 -17.60 -4.56
C LYS A 113 -17.13 -16.19 -4.91
N SER A 114 -15.83 -15.95 -4.90
CA SER A 114 -15.28 -14.61 -5.09
C SER A 114 -13.95 -14.63 -5.83
N GLY A 115 -13.72 -13.62 -6.67
CA GLY A 115 -12.47 -13.43 -7.39
C GLY A 115 -11.93 -12.01 -7.20
N PRO A 116 -10.63 -11.78 -7.48
CA PRO A 116 -10.02 -10.46 -7.36
C PRO A 116 -10.73 -9.41 -8.23
N TRP A 117 -11.22 -9.80 -9.40
CA TRP A 117 -11.86 -8.92 -10.38
C TRP A 117 -13.39 -9.08 -10.41
N GLU A 118 -13.96 -9.74 -9.39
CA GLU A 118 -15.39 -10.02 -9.30
C GLU A 118 -15.96 -9.29 -8.08
N PRO A 119 -16.41 -8.02 -8.25
CA PRO A 119 -16.91 -7.23 -7.14
C PRO A 119 -18.14 -7.89 -6.51
N ARG A 120 -18.13 -8.04 -5.19
CA ARG A 120 -19.23 -8.66 -4.46
C ARG A 120 -19.53 -7.88 -3.19
N ARG A 121 -20.78 -7.42 -3.06
CA ARG A 121 -21.28 -6.86 -1.82
C ARG A 121 -21.87 -7.96 -0.94
N GLU A 122 -21.43 -8.03 0.31
CA GLU A 122 -22.01 -8.88 1.34
C GLU A 122 -22.19 -8.06 2.62
N GLY A 123 -23.45 -7.79 2.96
CA GLY A 123 -23.79 -6.86 4.04
C GLY A 123 -23.28 -5.45 3.78
N ASP A 124 -22.48 -4.95 4.72
CA ASP A 124 -21.83 -3.64 4.70
C ASP A 124 -20.47 -3.64 3.99
N LYS A 125 -19.98 -4.80 3.54
CA LYS A 125 -18.67 -4.94 2.91
C LYS A 125 -18.76 -5.10 1.40
N LEU A 126 -17.86 -4.43 0.69
CA LEU A 126 -17.62 -4.61 -0.74
C LEU A 126 -16.28 -5.31 -0.93
N TYR A 127 -16.32 -6.55 -1.40
CA TYR A 127 -15.15 -7.36 -1.69
C TYR A 127 -14.71 -7.22 -3.15
N GLY A 128 -13.39 -7.21 -3.35
CA GLY A 128 -12.75 -7.14 -4.66
C GLY A 128 -11.44 -6.37 -4.62
N ARG A 129 -10.47 -6.75 -5.47
CA ARG A 129 -9.14 -6.12 -5.52
C ARG A 129 -9.27 -4.69 -6.01
N GLY A 130 -8.58 -3.78 -5.30
CA GLY A 130 -8.57 -2.37 -5.63
C GLY A 130 -9.65 -1.56 -4.92
N GLY A 131 -10.70 -2.19 -4.37
CA GLY A 131 -11.83 -1.44 -3.82
C GLY A 131 -11.45 -0.54 -2.64
N ALA A 132 -10.75 -1.12 -1.65
CA ALA A 132 -10.30 -0.41 -0.45
C ALA A 132 -8.87 0.14 -0.54
N ASP A 133 -8.11 -0.29 -1.55
CA ASP A 133 -6.67 -0.07 -1.71
C ASP A 133 -6.39 0.04 -3.22
N ASP A 134 -6.55 1.22 -3.84
CA ASP A 134 -7.06 2.47 -3.25
C ASP A 134 -8.16 3.14 -4.11
N GLY A 135 -8.96 2.33 -4.81
CA GLY A 135 -9.98 2.82 -5.74
C GLY A 135 -11.00 3.78 -5.13
N TYR A 136 -11.24 3.71 -3.82
CA TYR A 136 -12.20 4.59 -3.13
C TYR A 136 -11.71 6.04 -2.96
N SER A 137 -10.40 6.31 -3.00
CA SER A 137 -9.84 7.62 -2.66
C SER A 137 -10.35 8.73 -3.58
N THR A 138 -10.40 8.49 -4.89
CA THR A 138 -10.93 9.45 -5.87
C THR A 138 -12.38 9.82 -5.55
N PHE A 139 -13.21 8.81 -5.29
CA PHE A 139 -14.62 9.00 -5.01
C PHE A 139 -14.85 9.71 -3.68
N ALA A 140 -14.12 9.32 -2.64
CA ALA A 140 -14.19 9.91 -1.31
C ALA A 140 -13.74 11.38 -1.33
N ALA A 141 -12.61 11.68 -1.99
CA ALA A 141 -12.06 13.02 -2.11
C ALA A 141 -13.06 13.98 -2.78
N LEU A 142 -13.57 13.64 -3.97
CA LEU A 142 -14.49 14.52 -4.70
C LEU A 142 -15.86 14.61 -4.02
N THR A 143 -16.37 13.53 -3.44
CA THR A 143 -17.63 13.56 -2.67
C THR A 143 -17.51 14.49 -1.45
N ALA A 144 -16.35 14.54 -0.79
CA ALA A 144 -16.14 15.45 0.34
C ALA A 144 -16.19 16.93 -0.10
N VAL A 145 -15.60 17.26 -1.25
CA VAL A 145 -15.66 18.61 -1.83
C VAL A 145 -17.10 18.98 -2.22
N GLU A 146 -17.78 18.07 -2.92
CA GLU A 146 -19.17 18.27 -3.36
C GLU A 146 -20.10 18.48 -2.15
N ALA A 147 -19.96 17.65 -1.11
CA ALA A 147 -20.75 17.78 0.11
C ALA A 147 -20.51 19.12 0.81
N LEU A 148 -19.26 19.59 0.86
CA LEU A 148 -18.90 20.87 1.46
C LEU A 148 -19.54 22.04 0.70
N GLN A 149 -19.43 22.06 -0.63
CA GLN A 149 -20.02 23.12 -1.46
C GLN A 149 -21.56 23.11 -1.41
N ALA A 150 -22.19 21.93 -1.53
CA ALA A 150 -23.64 21.78 -1.50
C ALA A 150 -24.29 22.28 -0.20
N HIS A 151 -23.53 22.34 0.89
CA HIS A 151 -23.99 22.80 2.20
C HIS A 151 -23.49 24.19 2.58
N GLY A 152 -22.98 24.95 1.60
CA GLY A 152 -22.53 26.34 1.78
C GLY A 152 -21.20 26.48 2.53
N GLY A 153 -20.33 25.47 2.48
CA GLY A 153 -19.00 25.52 3.07
C GLY A 153 -18.03 26.34 2.26
N ALA A 154 -16.94 26.75 2.90
CA ALA A 154 -15.82 27.41 2.26
C ALA A 154 -14.60 26.48 2.25
N HIS A 155 -13.81 26.53 1.18
CA HIS A 155 -12.52 25.85 1.11
C HIS A 155 -11.54 26.66 0.27
N THR A 156 -10.26 26.58 0.62
CA THR A 156 -9.16 27.05 -0.24
C THR A 156 -9.11 26.23 -1.53
N ARG A 157 -8.21 26.58 -2.44
CA ARG A 157 -7.93 25.80 -3.64
C ARG A 157 -7.60 24.34 -3.28
N LEU A 158 -8.23 23.40 -3.98
CA LEU A 158 -8.00 21.97 -3.79
C LEU A 158 -7.35 21.37 -5.04
N VAL A 159 -6.41 20.47 -4.83
CA VAL A 159 -5.80 19.65 -5.88
C VAL A 159 -6.01 18.20 -5.50
N VAL A 160 -6.58 17.39 -6.38
CA VAL A 160 -6.68 15.93 -6.21
C VAL A 160 -5.74 15.31 -7.23
N LEU A 161 -4.77 14.52 -6.77
CA LEU A 161 -3.79 13.84 -7.60
C LEU A 161 -3.87 12.34 -7.35
N ILE A 162 -4.29 11.59 -8.37
CA ILE A 162 -4.46 10.14 -8.29
C ILE A 162 -3.51 9.48 -9.28
N GLU A 163 -2.53 8.73 -8.79
CA GLU A 163 -1.52 8.09 -9.63
C GLU A 163 -1.86 6.64 -10.00
N GLY A 164 -1.10 6.08 -10.96
CA GLY A 164 -1.25 4.69 -11.41
C GLY A 164 0.03 3.87 -11.26
N CYS A 165 0.92 4.20 -10.33
CA CYS A 165 2.21 3.53 -10.14
C CYS A 165 2.54 3.21 -8.67
N GLU A 166 1.62 3.44 -7.72
CA GLU A 166 1.90 3.33 -6.28
C GLU A 166 2.37 1.93 -5.90
N GLU A 167 1.67 0.92 -6.41
CA GLU A 167 1.88 -0.49 -6.04
C GLU A 167 3.18 -1.06 -6.65
N SER A 168 3.82 -0.26 -7.52
CA SER A 168 5.15 -0.49 -8.10
C SER A 168 6.23 0.41 -7.48
N GLY A 169 5.92 1.13 -6.41
CA GLY A 169 6.82 2.03 -5.69
C GLY A 169 6.84 3.47 -6.21
N SER A 170 5.79 3.92 -6.89
CA SER A 170 5.61 5.31 -7.38
C SER A 170 6.79 5.84 -8.19
N TYR A 171 7.49 5.00 -8.96
CA TYR A 171 8.71 5.44 -9.68
C TYR A 171 8.41 6.47 -10.79
N ASP A 172 7.15 6.57 -11.23
CA ASP A 172 6.69 7.58 -12.19
C ASP A 172 6.28 8.91 -11.54
N LEU A 173 5.86 8.89 -10.28
CA LEU A 173 5.30 10.05 -9.59
C LEU A 173 6.25 11.25 -9.52
N PRO A 174 7.56 11.12 -9.23
CA PRO A 174 8.48 12.27 -9.16
C PRO A 174 8.46 13.12 -10.43
N ALA A 175 8.41 12.48 -11.62
CA ALA A 175 8.37 13.20 -12.88
C ALA A 175 7.06 13.99 -13.07
N TYR A 176 5.94 13.47 -12.57
CA TYR A 176 4.67 14.18 -12.57
C TYR A 176 4.65 15.32 -11.56
N VAL A 177 5.21 15.15 -10.37
CA VAL A 177 5.30 16.22 -9.37
C VAL A 177 6.12 17.38 -9.92
N ASP A 178 7.25 17.10 -10.57
CA ASP A 178 8.07 18.13 -11.23
C ASP A 178 7.29 18.82 -12.37
N HIS A 179 6.64 18.03 -13.23
CA HIS A 179 5.86 18.56 -14.36
C HIS A 179 4.66 19.41 -13.93
N LEU A 180 4.01 19.02 -12.83
CA LEU A 180 2.79 19.64 -12.31
C LEU A 180 3.06 20.62 -11.17
N GLN A 181 4.31 20.90 -10.81
CA GLN A 181 4.68 21.73 -9.65
C GLN A 181 3.92 23.06 -9.62
N GLY A 182 3.84 23.76 -10.77
CA GLY A 182 3.11 25.04 -10.87
C GLY A 182 1.59 24.91 -10.72
N ARG A 183 1.02 23.74 -11.05
CA ARG A 183 -0.41 23.43 -10.90
C ARG A 183 -0.72 22.88 -9.50
N ILE A 184 0.21 22.20 -8.85
CA ILE A 184 0.04 21.74 -7.47
C ILE A 184 0.16 22.93 -6.52
N GLY A 185 1.18 23.78 -6.71
CA GLY A 185 1.52 24.87 -5.80
C GLY A 185 2.27 24.36 -4.56
N THR A 186 2.13 25.08 -3.44
CA THR A 186 2.73 24.70 -2.14
C THR A 186 1.61 24.34 -1.17
N PRO A 187 1.23 23.06 -1.04
CA PRO A 187 0.12 22.68 -0.18
C PRO A 187 0.41 22.97 1.30
N SER A 188 -0.55 23.57 2.00
CA SER A 188 -0.50 23.73 3.47
C SER A 188 -0.94 22.46 4.22
N LEU A 189 -1.68 21.59 3.53
CA LEU A 189 -2.15 20.30 4.01
C LEU A 189 -2.13 19.28 2.88
N VAL A 190 -1.70 18.05 3.20
CA VAL A 190 -1.82 16.88 2.35
C VAL A 190 -2.72 15.87 3.03
N VAL A 191 -3.73 15.37 2.31
CA VAL A 191 -4.65 14.32 2.75
C VAL A 191 -4.45 13.11 1.87
N ALA A 192 -3.90 12.03 2.42
CA ALA A 192 -3.82 10.74 1.73
C ALA A 192 -4.92 9.82 2.26
N LEU A 193 -5.72 9.24 1.37
CA LEU A 193 -6.76 8.27 1.72
C LEU A 193 -6.27 6.84 1.46
N ASP A 194 -5.06 6.52 1.92
CA ASP A 194 -4.40 5.27 1.56
C ASP A 194 -3.59 4.73 2.74
N SER A 195 -4.29 4.42 3.84
CA SER A 195 -3.65 3.90 5.05
C SER A 195 -4.59 3.03 5.87
N GLY A 196 -4.02 2.35 6.86
CA GLY A 196 -4.76 1.43 7.72
C GLY A 196 -5.54 2.12 8.85
N ALA A 197 -6.59 1.43 9.31
CA ALA A 197 -7.33 1.75 10.51
C ALA A 197 -7.08 0.72 11.63
N GLY A 198 -7.16 1.15 12.89
CA GLY A 198 -7.07 0.26 14.05
C GLY A 198 -8.34 -0.58 14.24
N ASP A 199 -9.49 0.06 14.03
CA ASP A 199 -10.85 -0.47 14.07
C ASP A 199 -11.75 0.34 13.08
N TYR A 200 -13.04 0.03 13.04
CA TYR A 200 -14.03 0.74 12.19
C TYR A 200 -14.95 1.68 12.99
N GLU A 201 -14.60 2.05 14.22
CA GLU A 201 -15.48 2.81 15.13
C GLU A 201 -15.10 4.30 15.22
N ARG A 202 -13.87 4.64 14.85
CA ARG A 202 -13.30 5.98 15.04
C ARG A 202 -12.37 6.39 13.91
N LEU A 203 -12.09 7.69 13.81
CA LEU A 203 -11.09 8.20 12.88
C LEU A 203 -9.68 7.82 13.36
N TRP A 204 -8.90 7.24 12.45
CA TRP A 204 -7.51 6.88 12.68
C TRP A 204 -6.59 7.85 11.93
N MET A 205 -5.65 8.46 12.66
CA MET A 205 -4.64 9.35 12.08
C MET A 205 -3.31 8.62 12.01
N THR A 206 -2.81 8.37 10.80
CA THR A 206 -1.49 7.76 10.61
C THR A 206 -0.40 8.78 10.95
N THR A 207 0.51 8.41 11.84
CA THR A 207 1.56 9.31 12.33
C THR A 207 2.95 9.04 11.75
N SER A 208 3.10 7.91 11.06
CA SER A 208 4.32 7.50 10.36
C SER A 208 4.04 6.33 9.42
N LEU A 209 4.79 6.23 8.33
CA LEU A 209 4.87 5.07 7.46
C LEU A 209 6.30 4.51 7.47
N ARG A 210 6.45 3.19 7.38
CA ARG A 210 7.76 2.54 7.25
C ARG A 210 8.30 2.69 5.83
N GLY A 211 9.61 2.84 5.72
CA GLY A 211 10.30 2.67 4.45
C GLY A 211 10.41 1.20 4.05
N MET A 212 11.03 0.95 2.90
CA MET A 212 11.33 -0.40 2.42
C MET A 212 12.65 -0.42 1.66
N ALA A 213 13.43 -1.48 1.87
CA ALA A 213 14.50 -1.93 0.99
C ALA A 213 14.11 -3.33 0.47
N ALA A 214 14.09 -3.51 -0.84
CA ALA A 214 13.70 -4.78 -1.45
C ALA A 214 14.74 -5.22 -2.48
N GLY A 215 14.94 -6.53 -2.61
CA GLY A 215 15.95 -7.08 -3.50
C GLY A 215 15.81 -8.59 -3.72
N THR A 216 16.72 -9.16 -4.52
CA THR A 216 16.81 -10.61 -4.71
C THR A 216 18.17 -11.11 -4.25
N LEU A 217 18.19 -12.00 -3.24
CA LEU A 217 19.37 -12.76 -2.88
C LEU A 217 19.49 -13.97 -3.80
N GLU A 218 20.57 -14.04 -4.58
CA GLU A 218 20.86 -15.21 -5.43
C GLU A 218 22.15 -15.91 -4.99
N VAL A 219 22.04 -17.20 -4.67
CA VAL A 219 23.18 -18.05 -4.34
C VAL A 219 23.34 -19.13 -5.42
N LYS A 220 24.49 -19.15 -6.09
CA LYS A 220 24.86 -20.14 -7.12
C LYS A 220 25.98 -21.04 -6.61
N VAL A 221 25.83 -22.35 -6.78
CA VAL A 221 26.82 -23.36 -6.35
C VAL A 221 27.23 -24.30 -7.49
N LEU A 222 26.41 -24.43 -8.53
CA LEU A 222 26.70 -25.22 -9.73
C LEU A 222 26.22 -24.45 -10.97
N ARG A 223 26.71 -24.87 -12.14
CA ARG A 223 26.22 -24.38 -13.45
C ARG A 223 24.95 -25.09 -13.91
N GLU A 224 24.71 -26.31 -13.42
CA GLU A 224 23.57 -27.15 -13.76
C GLU A 224 23.16 -28.04 -12.57
N GLY A 225 21.98 -28.66 -12.67
CA GLY A 225 21.52 -29.62 -11.66
C GLY A 225 22.30 -30.92 -11.72
N VAL A 226 22.69 -31.46 -10.56
CA VAL A 226 23.50 -32.68 -10.46
C VAL A 226 22.77 -33.74 -9.65
N HIS A 227 22.97 -35.01 -9.97
CA HIS A 227 22.45 -36.14 -9.20
C HIS A 227 22.89 -36.02 -7.73
N SER A 228 21.95 -35.89 -6.80
CA SER A 228 22.29 -35.62 -5.39
C SER A 228 23.12 -36.72 -4.73
N GLY A 229 23.00 -37.97 -5.16
CA GLY A 229 23.83 -39.06 -4.64
C GLY A 229 25.32 -38.91 -4.94
N ASP A 230 25.67 -38.19 -6.01
CA ASP A 230 27.07 -37.89 -6.36
C ASP A 230 27.55 -36.58 -5.70
N ALA A 231 26.70 -35.56 -5.75
CA ALA A 231 27.07 -34.22 -5.31
C ALA A 231 26.93 -33.98 -3.79
N SER A 232 26.02 -34.65 -3.09
CA SER A 232 25.73 -34.35 -1.69
C SER A 232 26.88 -34.75 -0.77
N GLY A 233 27.32 -33.82 0.07
CA GLY A 233 28.51 -33.99 0.92
C GLY A 233 29.78 -33.44 0.31
N VAL A 234 29.82 -33.23 -1.01
CA VAL A 234 30.94 -32.59 -1.73
C VAL A 234 30.57 -31.16 -2.13
N VAL A 235 29.43 -30.99 -2.80
CA VAL A 235 28.92 -29.69 -3.26
C VAL A 235 28.02 -29.08 -2.18
N PRO A 236 28.20 -27.79 -1.84
CA PRO A 236 27.32 -27.14 -0.88
C PRO A 236 25.91 -26.97 -1.45
N SER A 237 24.89 -27.14 -0.60
CA SER A 237 23.51 -26.77 -0.96
C SER A 237 23.40 -25.24 -1.03
N SER A 238 22.92 -24.71 -2.16
CA SER A 238 22.67 -23.27 -2.32
C SER A 238 21.71 -22.73 -1.27
N PHE A 239 20.70 -23.51 -0.87
CA PHE A 239 19.75 -23.12 0.17
C PHE A 239 20.40 -23.06 1.56
N ARG A 240 21.35 -23.96 1.86
CA ARG A 240 22.09 -23.93 3.13
C ARG A 240 22.93 -22.65 3.24
N ILE A 241 23.59 -22.25 2.15
CA ILE A 241 24.34 -20.99 2.11
C ILE A 241 23.37 -19.80 2.21
N ALA A 242 22.23 -19.82 1.51
CA ALA A 242 21.23 -18.76 1.60
C ALA A 242 20.75 -18.54 3.04
N ARG A 243 20.44 -19.61 3.79
CA ARG A 243 20.14 -19.53 5.23
C ARG A 243 21.27 -18.87 6.00
N MET A 244 22.51 -19.32 5.81
CA MET A 244 23.66 -18.77 6.53
C MET A 244 23.91 -17.28 6.23
N LEU A 245 23.52 -16.79 5.06
CA LEU A 245 23.59 -15.37 4.72
C LEU A 245 22.45 -14.59 5.40
N LEU A 246 21.23 -15.14 5.42
CA LEU A 246 20.10 -14.56 6.13
C LEU A 246 20.36 -14.47 7.65
N ASP A 247 20.98 -15.49 8.24
CA ASP A 247 21.37 -15.52 9.66
C ASP A 247 22.37 -14.39 10.05
N ARG A 248 22.99 -13.70 9.07
CA ARG A 248 23.84 -12.51 9.31
C ARG A 248 23.05 -11.22 9.38
N ILE A 249 21.86 -11.21 8.77
CA ILE A 249 20.99 -10.04 8.65
C ILE A 249 19.92 -10.08 9.73
N GLU A 250 19.43 -11.26 10.07
CA GLU A 250 18.32 -11.47 11.00
C GLU A 250 18.63 -12.63 11.95
N ASP A 251 18.32 -12.45 13.24
CA ASP A 251 18.32 -13.52 14.22
C ASP A 251 17.18 -14.50 13.90
N PRO A 252 17.46 -15.77 13.54
CA PRO A 252 16.43 -16.73 13.15
C PRO A 252 15.53 -17.17 14.32
N GLN A 253 15.90 -16.90 15.57
CA GLN A 253 15.08 -17.23 16.74
C GLN A 253 14.06 -16.14 17.06
N THR A 254 14.43 -14.87 16.87
CA THR A 254 13.60 -13.74 17.29
C THR A 254 13.07 -12.89 16.13
N GLY A 255 13.61 -13.05 14.93
CA GLY A 255 13.35 -12.16 13.78
C GLY A 255 13.94 -10.75 13.95
N ARG A 256 14.92 -10.59 14.85
CA ARG A 256 15.55 -9.28 15.08
C ARG A 256 16.58 -9.04 13.98
N ILE A 257 16.46 -7.93 13.27
CA ILE A 257 17.49 -7.48 12.34
C ILE A 257 18.78 -7.14 13.10
N LEU A 258 19.90 -7.71 12.67
CA LEU A 258 21.21 -7.63 13.34
C LEU A 258 22.05 -6.44 12.90
N ILE A 259 21.71 -5.82 11.77
CA ILE A 259 22.43 -4.67 11.21
C ILE A 259 21.90 -3.39 11.87
N ASP A 260 22.72 -2.79 12.74
CA ASP A 260 22.33 -1.63 13.57
C ASP A 260 21.88 -0.42 12.73
N SER A 261 22.42 -0.24 11.53
CA SER A 261 22.09 0.89 10.65
C SER A 261 20.66 0.86 10.09
N PHE A 262 19.95 -0.26 10.24
CA PHE A 262 18.52 -0.39 9.91
C PHE A 262 17.59 -0.04 11.08
N HIS A 263 18.12 0.21 12.27
CA HIS A 263 17.32 0.61 13.43
C HIS A 263 17.30 2.13 13.59
N GLN A 264 16.19 2.62 14.14
CA GLN A 264 16.02 4.03 14.51
C GLN A 264 15.40 4.08 15.90
N ALA A 265 15.85 5.03 16.72
CA ALA A 265 15.24 5.26 18.02
C ALA A 265 13.79 5.76 17.85
N THR A 266 12.85 5.09 18.52
CA THR A 266 11.45 5.54 18.59
C THR A 266 11.37 6.85 19.39
N PRO A 267 10.79 7.93 18.83
CA PRO A 267 10.57 9.15 19.58
C PRO A 267 9.68 8.90 20.82
N PRO A 268 9.91 9.55 21.97
CA PRO A 268 9.09 9.34 23.17
C PRO A 268 7.59 9.59 22.94
N SER A 269 7.24 10.56 22.08
CA SER A 269 5.86 10.83 21.69
C SER A 269 5.22 9.66 20.94
N ARG A 270 5.98 8.94 20.11
CA ARG A 270 5.51 7.75 19.38
C ARG A 270 5.37 6.55 20.30
N ALA A 271 6.27 6.40 21.28
CA ALA A 271 6.13 5.38 22.32
C ALA A 271 4.85 5.58 23.14
N GLN A 272 4.56 6.81 23.56
CA GLN A 272 3.30 7.11 24.26
C GLN A 272 2.07 6.84 23.39
N GLN A 273 2.09 7.26 22.13
CA GLN A 273 0.99 6.98 21.20
C GLN A 273 0.76 5.48 20.96
N ALA A 274 1.82 4.65 21.00
CA ALA A 274 1.69 3.20 20.91
C ALA A 274 1.01 2.60 22.15
N LEU A 275 1.27 3.14 23.35
CA LEU A 275 0.55 2.77 24.57
C LEU A 275 -0.92 3.16 24.49
N ASP A 276 -1.21 4.39 24.05
CA ASP A 276 -2.59 4.87 23.88
C ASP A 276 -3.33 4.00 22.85
N PHE A 277 -2.69 3.69 21.72
CA PHE A 277 -3.21 2.77 20.71
C PHE A 277 -3.52 1.39 21.30
N ALA A 278 -2.57 0.77 22.00
CA ALA A 278 -2.74 -0.55 22.60
C ALA A 278 -3.86 -0.57 23.67
N ASN A 279 -3.99 0.50 24.44
CA ASN A 279 -5.10 0.66 25.39
C ASN A 279 -6.46 0.75 24.70
N ILE A 280 -6.53 1.43 23.54
CA ILE A 280 -7.77 1.60 22.78
C ILE A 280 -8.20 0.28 22.13
N VAL A 281 -7.29 -0.37 21.40
CA VAL A 281 -7.67 -1.53 20.57
C VAL A 281 -7.51 -2.88 21.28
N GLY A 282 -6.81 -2.90 22.42
CA GLY A 282 -6.54 -4.11 23.18
C GLY A 282 -5.90 -5.20 22.32
N ASP A 283 -6.48 -6.40 22.32
CA ASP A 283 -5.91 -7.54 21.61
C ASP A 283 -6.01 -7.41 20.09
N ALA A 284 -6.84 -6.49 19.56
CA ALA A 284 -6.92 -6.22 18.12
C ALA A 284 -5.61 -5.66 17.53
N VAL A 285 -4.60 -5.34 18.36
CA VAL A 285 -3.21 -5.18 17.90
C VAL A 285 -2.77 -6.38 17.05
N PHE A 286 -3.14 -7.60 17.47
CA PHE A 286 -2.69 -8.86 16.87
C PHE A 286 -3.81 -9.88 16.58
N SER A 287 -4.94 -9.87 17.27
CA SER A 287 -6.01 -10.88 17.11
C SER A 287 -6.74 -10.80 15.77
N LYS A 288 -6.59 -9.69 15.04
CA LYS A 288 -7.19 -9.48 13.70
C LYS A 288 -6.50 -10.25 12.58
N PHE A 289 -5.33 -10.84 12.82
CA PHE A 289 -4.62 -11.62 11.82
C PHE A 289 -5.21 -13.04 11.69
N PRO A 290 -5.22 -13.62 10.47
CA PRO A 290 -5.70 -14.97 10.25
C PRO A 290 -4.66 -16.01 10.70
N TRP A 291 -4.53 -16.18 12.03
CA TRP A 291 -3.56 -17.10 12.63
C TRP A 291 -3.79 -18.56 12.21
N GLN A 292 -2.71 -19.30 12.00
CA GLN A 292 -2.74 -20.71 11.61
C GLN A 292 -2.44 -21.59 12.83
N GLY A 293 -3.44 -22.32 13.33
CA GLY A 293 -3.27 -23.20 14.49
C GLY A 293 -2.83 -22.42 15.75
N GLU A 294 -1.73 -22.84 16.37
CA GLU A 294 -1.21 -22.26 17.61
C GLU A 294 -0.18 -21.14 17.38
N THR A 295 -0.03 -20.63 16.15
CA THR A 295 0.86 -19.49 15.88
C THR A 295 0.42 -18.25 16.66
N ALA A 296 1.39 -17.48 17.14
CA ALA A 296 1.18 -16.33 18.02
C ALA A 296 2.04 -15.13 17.57
N PRO A 297 1.83 -13.94 18.15
CA PRO A 297 2.67 -12.77 17.89
C PRO A 297 4.16 -13.04 18.17
N MET A 298 5.05 -12.33 17.47
CA MET A 298 6.52 -12.43 17.61
C MET A 298 7.06 -11.80 18.92
N GLY A 299 6.25 -11.73 19.95
CA GLY A 299 6.58 -11.13 21.24
C GLY A 299 5.45 -11.35 22.23
N PRO A 300 5.70 -11.09 23.53
CA PRO A 300 4.65 -11.18 24.53
C PRO A 300 3.53 -10.17 24.22
N SER A 301 2.33 -10.42 24.75
CA SER A 301 1.14 -9.64 24.42
C SER A 301 0.08 -9.61 25.52
N ALA A 302 0.45 -9.99 26.75
CA ALA A 302 -0.49 -10.13 27.87
C ALA A 302 -0.83 -8.78 28.52
N THR A 303 0.08 -7.81 28.46
CA THR A 303 -0.08 -6.46 29.03
C THR A 303 -0.27 -5.40 27.94
N THR A 304 -0.70 -4.19 28.34
CA THR A 304 -0.77 -3.06 27.40
C THR A 304 0.62 -2.70 26.88
N GLU A 305 1.64 -2.71 27.73
CA GLU A 305 3.02 -2.36 27.40
C GLU A 305 3.59 -3.33 26.36
N GLU A 306 3.31 -4.61 26.51
CA GLU A 306 3.69 -5.65 25.55
C GLU A 306 2.97 -5.48 24.20
N ARG A 307 1.67 -5.18 24.23
CA ARG A 307 0.89 -4.86 23.01
C ARG A 307 1.39 -3.58 22.33
N ALA A 308 1.79 -2.58 23.09
CA ALA A 308 2.42 -1.37 22.57
C ALA A 308 3.79 -1.67 21.94
N ALA A 309 4.58 -2.58 22.53
CA ALA A 309 5.81 -3.05 21.93
C ALA A 309 5.58 -3.76 20.59
N LEU A 310 4.53 -4.57 20.46
CA LEU A 310 4.13 -5.16 19.17
C LEU A 310 3.70 -4.09 18.14
N ALA A 311 2.97 -3.06 18.58
CA ALA A 311 2.60 -1.94 17.72
C ALA A 311 3.84 -1.17 17.22
N LEU A 312 4.85 -0.98 18.09
CA LEU A 312 6.14 -0.39 17.73
C LEU A 312 6.97 -1.31 16.83
N ALA A 313 6.94 -2.63 17.04
CA ALA A 313 7.58 -3.58 16.13
C ALA A 313 7.05 -3.44 14.70
N ARG A 314 5.72 -3.27 14.57
CA ARG A 314 5.05 -3.06 13.27
C ARG A 314 5.33 -1.71 12.62
N THR A 315 5.71 -0.67 13.37
CA THR A 315 5.74 0.72 12.87
C THR A 315 7.11 1.38 12.94
N TRP A 316 7.97 0.97 13.86
CA TRP A 316 9.26 1.59 14.18
C TRP A 316 10.42 0.60 14.28
N SER A 317 10.20 -0.70 14.11
CA SER A 317 11.28 -1.69 14.00
C SER A 317 11.46 -2.17 12.56
N PRO A 318 12.70 -2.47 12.16
CA PRO A 318 12.94 -3.13 10.89
C PRO A 318 12.43 -4.58 10.94
N THR A 319 11.95 -5.10 9.81
CA THR A 319 11.45 -6.48 9.73
C THR A 319 11.70 -7.03 8.34
N LEU A 320 12.33 -8.21 8.25
CA LEU A 320 12.56 -8.91 7.00
C LEU A 320 11.40 -9.87 6.71
N SER A 321 11.07 -10.03 5.44
CA SER A 321 10.17 -11.07 4.96
C SER A 321 10.67 -11.61 3.64
N ILE A 322 10.58 -12.93 3.47
CA ILE A 322 10.85 -13.60 2.19
C ILE A 322 9.53 -13.72 1.45
N THR A 323 9.34 -12.91 0.40
CA THR A 323 8.03 -12.79 -0.28
C THR A 323 7.95 -13.59 -1.58
N GLY A 324 9.01 -14.33 -1.92
CA GLY A 324 9.05 -15.12 -3.14
C GLY A 324 10.36 -15.90 -3.25
N ALA A 325 10.35 -16.96 -4.04
CA ALA A 325 11.53 -17.77 -4.30
C ALA A 325 11.53 -18.34 -5.71
N ASP A 326 12.69 -18.27 -6.37
CA ASP A 326 12.96 -18.86 -7.67
C ASP A 326 14.01 -19.97 -7.55
N GLY A 327 13.99 -20.91 -8.49
CA GLY A 327 14.89 -22.06 -8.49
C GLY A 327 14.49 -23.13 -7.48
N LEU A 328 13.25 -23.13 -6.99
CA LEU A 328 12.63 -24.19 -6.21
C LEU A 328 11.50 -24.83 -7.03
N PRO A 329 11.62 -26.11 -7.46
CA PRO A 329 10.52 -26.77 -8.14
C PRO A 329 9.33 -26.95 -7.18
N PRO A 330 8.07 -26.89 -7.69
CA PRO A 330 6.91 -27.31 -6.93
C PRO A 330 7.11 -28.72 -6.36
N ILE A 331 6.64 -28.97 -5.13
CA ILE A 331 6.88 -30.24 -4.43
C ILE A 331 6.41 -31.44 -5.26
N GLY A 332 5.26 -31.34 -5.94
CA GLY A 332 4.73 -32.41 -6.78
C GLY A 332 5.59 -32.77 -8.00
N SER A 333 6.52 -31.91 -8.41
CA SER A 333 7.47 -32.14 -9.51
C SER A 333 8.92 -32.19 -9.04
N ALA A 334 9.17 -32.08 -7.74
CA ALA A 334 10.51 -32.06 -7.17
C ALA A 334 11.11 -33.48 -7.07
N GLY A 335 12.08 -33.78 -7.93
CA GLY A 335 12.97 -34.93 -7.76
C GLY A 335 14.11 -34.65 -6.76
N ASN A 336 15.09 -35.55 -6.67
CA ASN A 336 16.24 -35.42 -5.77
C ASN A 336 17.47 -34.79 -6.45
N VAL A 337 17.30 -33.85 -7.37
CA VAL A 337 18.43 -33.18 -8.03
C VAL A 337 18.99 -32.11 -7.09
N LEU A 338 20.32 -32.06 -6.92
CA LEU A 338 20.96 -30.93 -6.25
C LEU A 338 20.89 -29.71 -7.17
N ARG A 339 20.18 -28.68 -6.71
CA ARG A 339 19.85 -27.49 -7.50
C ARG A 339 21.06 -26.57 -7.68
N PRO A 340 21.24 -25.97 -8.87
CA PRO A 340 22.38 -25.10 -9.15
C PRO A 340 22.36 -23.78 -8.38
N SER A 341 21.17 -23.27 -8.07
CA SER A 341 21.00 -22.00 -7.38
C SER A 341 19.73 -21.97 -6.51
N THR A 342 19.67 -20.97 -5.63
CA THR A 342 18.48 -20.57 -4.87
C THR A 342 18.36 -19.06 -4.97
N ARG A 343 17.17 -18.55 -5.33
CA ARG A 343 16.88 -17.12 -5.40
C ARG A 343 15.75 -16.78 -4.44
N LEU A 344 15.92 -15.77 -3.59
CA LEU A 344 14.92 -15.35 -2.60
C LEU A 344 14.63 -13.86 -2.76
N LYS A 345 13.35 -13.49 -2.87
CA LYS A 345 12.91 -12.08 -2.86
C LYS A 345 12.83 -11.60 -1.42
N LEU A 346 13.67 -10.61 -1.09
CA LEU A 346 13.76 -9.99 0.23
C LEU A 346 12.90 -8.71 0.25
N SER A 347 12.08 -8.57 1.28
CA SER A 347 11.35 -7.33 1.61
C SER A 347 11.72 -6.94 3.03
N LEU A 348 12.56 -5.91 3.17
CA LEU A 348 12.97 -5.36 4.46
C LEU A 348 12.22 -4.06 4.70
N ARG A 349 11.28 -4.07 5.65
CA ARG A 349 10.63 -2.85 6.11
C ARG A 349 11.59 -2.09 7.02
N LEU A 350 11.65 -0.78 6.88
CA LEU A 350 12.57 0.09 7.60
C LEU A 350 11.82 1.10 8.47
N PRO A 351 12.31 1.43 9.67
CA PRO A 351 11.73 2.47 10.51
C PRO A 351 11.68 3.83 9.80
N PRO A 352 10.73 4.71 10.15
CA PRO A 352 10.71 6.08 9.66
C PRO A 352 12.03 6.81 9.96
N GLY A 353 12.56 7.52 8.96
CA GLY A 353 13.81 8.28 9.07
C GLY A 353 15.08 7.49 8.72
N VAL A 354 15.00 6.18 8.49
CA VAL A 354 16.11 5.40 7.92
C VAL A 354 16.13 5.61 6.39
N ASP A 355 17.27 6.08 5.88
CA ASP A 355 17.49 6.26 4.43
C ASP A 355 17.65 4.90 3.75
N SER A 356 16.60 4.43 3.06
CA SER A 356 16.62 3.14 2.37
C SER A 356 17.66 3.06 1.26
N THR A 357 17.93 4.17 0.55
CA THR A 357 18.89 4.18 -0.57
C THR A 357 20.30 4.03 -0.06
N ALA A 358 20.67 4.83 0.96
CA ALA A 358 22.00 4.74 1.55
C ALA A 358 22.23 3.40 2.26
N ARG A 359 21.20 2.85 2.91
CA ARG A 359 21.34 1.67 3.77
C ARG A 359 21.20 0.35 3.05
N THR A 360 20.64 0.32 1.83
CA THR A 360 20.61 -0.91 1.02
C THR A 360 22.01 -1.46 0.74
N ALA A 361 23.04 -0.60 0.72
CA ALA A 361 24.44 -1.02 0.56
C ALA A 361 25.01 -1.78 1.79
N ASP A 362 24.31 -1.78 2.92
CA ASP A 362 24.70 -2.50 4.13
C ASP A 362 24.23 -3.98 4.10
N LEU A 363 23.41 -4.38 3.10
CA LEU A 363 23.03 -5.78 2.78
C LEU A 363 24.09 -6.47 1.93
#